data_AF-A0A411Z7E0-F1
#
_entry.id   AF-A0A411Z7E0-F1
#
_cell.length_a   1.000
_cell.length_b   1.000
_cell.length_c   1.000
_cell.angle_alpha   90.00
_cell.angle_beta   90.00
_cell.angle_gamma   90.00
#
_symmetry.space_group_name_H-M   'P 1'
#
loop_
_entity.id
_entity.type
_entity.pdbx_description
1 polymer ?
#
loop_
_entity_poly.entity_id
_entity_poly.type
_entity_poly.pdbx_seq_one_letter_code
_entity_poly.pdbx_strand_id
1 'polypeptide(L)'
;MSRIQSLFRTLTEAVAAALMAAMFGTFILQVLIRYTARIEWVAVNLPWLQPINFSWTLEFCLAIWVWLIFWGNAFVVRNQDHVTFDILYLAVPPRVRRGFAIVTGLAIAIGLLASISPTWDRFMVLRLKKTATLGDLFGDWIRMRDIYMIYIVFLFAVAARYLWMVWHAFRYGVEEPVLPTEKRPNP
;
A
#
# COMPACT_ATOMS: atom_id res chain seq x y z
N MET A 1 -12.07 23.62 -0.93
CA MET A 1 -11.73 22.21 -1.26
C MET A 1 -10.30 21.81 -0.88
N SER A 2 -9.33 22.74 -0.79
CA SER A 2 -7.93 22.42 -0.45
C SER A 2 -7.71 21.83 0.95
N ARG A 3 -8.43 22.29 1.99
CA ARG A 3 -8.27 21.80 3.37
C ARG A 3 -8.65 20.33 3.57
N ILE A 4 -9.68 19.85 2.88
CA ILE A 4 -10.13 18.45 2.99
C ILE A 4 -9.12 17.53 2.32
N GLN A 5 -8.62 17.91 1.15
CA GLN A 5 -7.60 17.14 0.43
C GLN A 5 -6.27 17.10 1.21
N SER A 6 -5.84 18.22 1.81
CA SER A 6 -4.64 18.25 2.63
C SER A 6 -4.79 17.39 3.89
N LEU A 7 -5.95 17.45 4.56
CA LEU A 7 -6.23 16.62 5.74
C LEU A 7 -6.20 15.13 5.38
N PHE A 8 -6.86 14.74 4.29
CA PHE A 8 -6.89 13.34 3.85
C PHE A 8 -5.47 12.82 3.55
N ARG A 9 -4.66 13.66 2.89
CA ARG A 9 -3.27 13.33 2.61
C ARG A 9 -2.45 13.17 3.88
N THR A 10 -2.53 14.11 4.82
CA THR A 10 -1.84 14.03 6.11
C THR A 10 -2.27 12.79 6.90
N LEU A 11 -3.56 12.44 6.89
CA LEU A 11 -4.05 11.22 7.54
C LEU A 11 -3.49 9.96 6.87
N THR A 12 -3.49 9.89 5.54
CA THR A 12 -2.94 8.74 4.83
C THR A 12 -1.43 8.57 5.06
N GLU A 13 -0.68 9.68 5.11
CA GLU A 13 0.74 9.69 5.44
C GLU A 13 0.97 9.31 6.91
N ALA A 14 0.13 9.78 7.83
CA ALA A 14 0.20 9.43 9.25
C ALA A 14 -0.08 7.94 9.49
N VAL A 15 -1.05 7.33 8.80
CA VAL A 15 -1.31 5.89 8.86
C VAL A 15 -0.10 5.10 8.35
N ALA A 16 0.49 5.51 7.22
CA ALA A 16 1.69 4.87 6.70
C ALA A 16 2.88 4.99 7.68
N ALA A 17 3.06 6.16 8.29
CA ALA A 17 4.09 6.39 9.30
C ALA A 17 3.85 5.52 10.56
N ALA A 18 2.60 5.37 11.00
CA ALA A 18 2.23 4.51 12.12
C ALA A 18 2.50 3.03 11.83
N LEU A 19 2.18 2.54 10.63
CA LEU A 19 2.50 1.19 10.20
C LEU A 19 4.02 0.96 10.16
N MET A 20 4.79 1.92 9.64
CA MET A 20 6.25 1.88 9.66
C MET A 20 6.80 1.85 11.08
N ALA A 21 6.29 2.70 11.97
CA ALA A 21 6.69 2.74 13.37
C ALA A 21 6.38 1.43 14.09
N ALA A 22 5.23 0.82 13.82
CA ALA A 22 4.86 -0.48 14.37
C ALA A 22 5.80 -1.59 13.87
N MET A 23 6.13 -1.61 12.58
CA MET A 23 7.10 -2.54 12.01
C MET A 23 8.48 -2.39 12.67
N PHE A 24 8.95 -1.14 12.81
CA PHE A 24 10.21 -0.83 13.47
C PHE A 24 10.22 -1.24 14.95
N GLY A 25 9.14 -0.98 15.69
CA GLY A 25 8.98 -1.41 17.08
C GLY A 25 9.05 -2.93 17.21
N THR A 26 8.47 -3.67 16.26
CA THR A 26 8.55 -5.14 16.26
C THR A 26 9.94 -5.66 15.93
N PHE A 27 10.70 -4.96 15.09
CA PHE A 27 12.11 -5.27 14.86
C PHE A 27 12.97 -5.04 16.10
N ILE A 28 12.76 -3.93 16.82
CA ILE A 28 13.46 -3.68 18.10
C ILE A 28 13.15 -4.82 19.07
N LEU A 29 11.88 -5.22 19.18
CA LEU A 29 11.48 -6.34 20.02
C LEU A 29 12.23 -7.63 19.64
N GLN A 30 12.29 -7.98 18.34
CA GLN A 30 13.05 -9.14 17.85
C GLN A 30 14.53 -9.07 18.22
N VAL A 31 15.16 -7.91 18.08
CA VAL A 31 16.56 -7.69 18.46
C VAL A 31 16.73 -7.90 19.96
N LEU A 32 15.89 -7.28 20.79
CA LEU A 32 15.93 -7.43 22.25
C LEU A 32 15.83 -8.89 22.65
N ILE A 33 14.84 -9.62 22.15
CA ILE A 33 14.66 -11.04 22.46
C ILE A 33 15.88 -11.86 22.02
N ARG A 34 16.40 -11.61 20.81
CA ARG A 34 17.56 -12.34 20.28
C ARG A 34 18.81 -12.15 21.15
N TYR A 35 19.01 -10.97 21.70
CA TYR A 35 20.18 -10.69 22.56
C TYR A 35 19.95 -11.12 24.00
N THR A 36 18.76 -10.89 24.55
CA THR A 36 18.45 -11.27 25.93
C THR A 36 18.40 -12.80 26.11
N ALA A 37 17.93 -13.54 25.11
CA ALA A 37 17.93 -15.01 25.13
C ALA A 37 19.34 -15.63 25.10
N ARG A 38 20.39 -14.89 24.72
CA ARG A 38 21.79 -15.35 24.81
C ARG A 38 22.35 -15.27 26.23
N ILE A 39 21.68 -14.54 27.13
CA ILE A 39 22.11 -14.40 28.52
C ILE A 39 21.52 -15.59 29.30
N GLU A 40 22.37 -16.53 29.68
CA GLU A 40 21.99 -17.77 30.40
C GLU A 40 21.13 -17.48 31.65
N TRP A 41 21.50 -16.45 32.43
CA TRP A 41 20.74 -16.05 33.62
C TRP A 41 19.28 -15.67 33.28
N VAL A 42 19.05 -14.99 32.15
CA VAL A 42 17.69 -14.59 31.75
C VAL A 42 16.91 -15.78 31.20
N ALA A 43 17.57 -16.65 30.44
CA ALA A 43 16.96 -17.86 29.90
C ALA A 43 16.39 -18.78 31.01
N VAL A 44 17.05 -18.82 32.17
CA VAL A 44 16.65 -19.64 33.33
C VAL A 44 15.58 -18.94 34.19
N ASN A 45 15.71 -17.64 34.44
CA ASN A 45 14.78 -16.91 35.34
C ASN A 45 13.50 -16.43 34.65
N LEU A 46 13.53 -16.22 33.33
CA LEU A 46 12.40 -15.68 32.56
C LEU A 46 12.14 -16.57 31.33
N PRO A 47 11.58 -17.79 31.52
CA PRO A 47 11.32 -18.75 30.44
C PRO A 47 10.31 -18.25 29.39
N TRP A 48 9.54 -17.20 29.72
CA TRP A 48 8.62 -16.55 28.79
C TRP A 48 9.36 -15.68 27.75
N LEU A 49 10.60 -15.25 28.02
CA LEU A 49 11.42 -14.42 27.11
C LEU A 49 12.17 -15.22 26.03
N GLN A 50 11.82 -16.49 25.86
CA GLN A 50 12.47 -17.38 24.90
C GLN A 50 12.07 -17.05 23.46
N PRO A 51 13.00 -17.12 22.48
CA PRO A 51 12.72 -16.79 21.08
C PRO A 51 11.56 -17.58 20.46
N ILE A 52 11.34 -18.80 20.95
CA ILE A 52 10.28 -19.70 20.47
C ILE A 52 8.87 -19.08 20.64
N ASN A 53 8.66 -18.30 21.70
CA ASN A 53 7.38 -17.66 22.03
C ASN A 53 7.11 -16.41 21.17
N PHE A 54 8.08 -15.96 20.39
CA PHE A 54 8.00 -14.71 19.62
C PHE A 54 7.94 -14.92 18.10
N SER A 55 7.59 -16.13 17.64
CA SER A 55 7.35 -16.42 16.22
C SER A 55 6.28 -15.51 15.60
N TRP A 56 5.30 -15.07 16.41
CA TRP A 56 4.26 -14.12 16.02
C TRP A 56 4.83 -12.77 15.53
N THR A 57 6.00 -12.34 16.03
CA THR A 57 6.59 -11.05 15.64
C THR A 57 6.92 -11.01 14.15
N LEU A 58 7.35 -12.15 13.59
CA LEU A 58 7.67 -12.27 12.17
C LEU A 58 6.40 -12.25 11.32
N GLU A 59 5.40 -13.04 11.69
CA GLU A 59 4.10 -13.02 11.01
C GLU A 59 3.42 -11.63 11.09
N PHE A 60 3.53 -10.94 12.22
CA PHE A 60 3.01 -9.60 12.42
C PHE A 60 3.73 -8.57 11.54
N CYS A 61 5.06 -8.65 11.49
CA CYS A 61 5.89 -7.80 10.65
C CYS A 61 5.54 -7.98 9.16
N LEU A 62 5.33 -9.22 8.71
CA LEU A 62 4.84 -9.50 7.35
C LEU A 62 3.43 -8.93 7.11
N ALA A 63 2.52 -9.07 8.06
CA ALA A 63 1.16 -8.53 7.95
C ALA A 63 1.17 -7.00 7.82
N ILE A 64 1.92 -6.31 8.68
CA ILE A 64 2.12 -4.85 8.61
C ILE A 64 2.78 -4.46 7.29
N TRP A 65 3.78 -5.22 6.84
CA TRP A 65 4.48 -4.94 5.58
C TRP A 65 3.54 -4.97 4.38
N VAL A 66 2.70 -6.01 4.28
CA VAL A 66 1.66 -6.10 3.25
C VAL A 66 0.73 -4.88 3.31
N TRP A 67 0.26 -4.54 4.52
CA TRP A 67 -0.59 -3.37 4.74
C TRP A 67 0.08 -2.07 4.30
N LEU A 68 1.33 -1.86 4.70
CA LEU A 68 2.11 -0.67 4.38
C LEU A 68 2.30 -0.51 2.88
N ILE A 69 2.62 -1.59 2.15
CA ILE A 69 2.81 -1.54 0.69
C ILE A 69 1.52 -1.21 -0.02
N PHE A 70 0.42 -1.90 0.30
CA PHE A 70 -0.85 -1.68 -0.38
C PHE A 70 -1.46 -0.33 -0.03
N TRP A 71 -1.39 0.09 1.24
CA TRP A 71 -1.81 1.41 1.68
C TRP A 71 -0.97 2.51 1.02
N GLY A 72 0.34 2.35 1.00
CA GLY A 72 1.29 3.27 0.37
C GLY A 72 0.99 3.45 -1.11
N ASN A 73 0.83 2.36 -1.86
CA ASN A 73 0.51 2.43 -3.28
C ASN A 73 -0.89 3.00 -3.57
N ALA A 74 -1.89 2.67 -2.73
CA ALA A 74 -3.24 3.17 -2.91
C ALA A 74 -3.34 4.69 -2.66
N PHE A 75 -2.72 5.19 -1.60
CA PHE A 75 -3.01 6.54 -1.09
C PHE A 75 -1.80 7.49 -1.05
N VAL A 76 -0.58 6.99 -0.85
CA VAL A 76 0.61 7.84 -0.65
C VAL A 76 1.36 8.11 -1.95
N VAL A 77 1.49 7.10 -2.82
CA VAL A 77 2.22 7.22 -4.10
C VAL A 77 1.53 8.23 -5.02
N ARG A 78 2.31 9.13 -5.63
CA ARG A 78 1.82 10.15 -6.55
C ARG A 78 1.94 9.66 -7.99
N ASN A 79 1.03 10.11 -8.86
CA ASN A 79 1.00 9.74 -10.28
C ASN A 79 2.29 10.14 -11.04
N GLN A 80 3.00 11.15 -10.54
CA GLN A 80 4.24 11.70 -11.09
C GLN A 80 5.48 10.81 -10.85
N ASP A 81 5.37 9.76 -10.05
CA ASP A 81 6.47 8.83 -9.76
C ASP A 81 6.43 7.58 -10.67
N HIS A 82 5.37 7.43 -11.49
CA HIS A 82 5.31 6.38 -12.49
C HIS A 82 6.16 6.81 -13.68
N VAL A 83 7.28 6.12 -13.89
CA VAL A 83 8.19 6.30 -15.02
C VAL A 83 7.39 6.21 -16.32
N THR A 84 7.02 7.36 -16.85
CA THR A 84 6.38 7.46 -18.16
C THR A 84 7.51 7.52 -19.16
N PHE A 85 7.43 6.72 -20.23
CA PHE A 85 8.32 6.87 -21.38
C PHE A 85 7.95 8.17 -22.11
N ASP A 86 8.35 9.31 -21.52
CA ASP A 86 7.98 10.65 -21.93
C ASP A 86 8.42 10.96 -23.36
N ILE A 87 9.46 10.29 -23.87
CA ILE A 87 9.93 10.45 -25.25
C ILE A 87 8.84 10.09 -26.28
N LEU A 88 8.10 8.99 -26.06
CA LEU A 88 7.02 8.60 -26.97
C LEU A 88 5.77 9.48 -26.77
N TYR A 89 5.55 9.94 -25.54
CA TYR A 89 4.40 10.78 -25.17
C TYR A 89 4.54 12.22 -25.68
N LEU A 90 5.77 12.75 -25.73
CA LEU A 90 6.11 14.07 -26.28
C LEU A 90 6.19 14.09 -27.81
N ALA A 91 6.48 12.96 -28.46
CA ALA A 91 6.54 12.84 -29.92
C ALA A 91 5.15 12.80 -30.60
N VAL A 92 4.08 12.67 -29.82
CA VAL A 92 2.73 12.38 -30.31
C VAL A 92 1.80 13.59 -30.11
N PRO A 93 0.95 13.93 -31.10
CA PRO A 93 0.07 15.10 -31.00
C PRO A 93 -0.93 14.99 -29.82
N PRO A 94 -1.38 16.13 -29.24
CA PRO A 94 -2.18 16.16 -28.01
C PRO A 94 -3.44 15.30 -28.02
N ARG A 95 -4.06 15.11 -29.19
CA ARG A 95 -5.26 14.28 -29.38
C ARG A 95 -4.98 12.78 -29.24
N VAL A 96 -3.85 12.31 -29.76
CA VAL A 96 -3.48 10.89 -29.70
C VAL A 96 -2.95 10.55 -28.30
N ARG A 97 -2.21 11.49 -27.69
CA ARG A 97 -1.77 11.44 -26.29
C ARG A 97 -2.93 11.23 -25.31
N ARG A 98 -4.06 11.93 -25.54
CA ARG A 98 -5.33 11.75 -24.82
C ARG A 98 -5.91 10.34 -24.98
N GLY A 99 -5.89 9.82 -26.20
CA GLY A 99 -6.35 8.46 -26.50
C GLY A 99 -5.54 7.40 -25.74
N PHE A 100 -4.20 7.52 -25.76
CA PHE A 100 -3.33 6.61 -25.02
C PHE A 100 -3.61 6.62 -23.51
N ALA A 101 -3.71 7.80 -22.89
CA ALA A 101 -3.99 7.91 -21.45
C ALA A 101 -5.36 7.33 -21.06
N ILE A 102 -6.37 7.51 -21.91
CA ILE A 102 -7.70 6.93 -21.71
C ILE A 102 -7.65 5.41 -21.83
N VAL A 103 -7.05 4.88 -22.89
CA VAL A 103 -6.99 3.43 -23.14
C VAL A 103 -6.18 2.72 -22.05
N THR A 104 -5.02 3.24 -21.68
CA THR A 104 -4.19 2.62 -20.63
C THR A 104 -4.85 2.73 -19.26
N GLY A 105 -5.42 3.89 -18.92
CA GLY A 105 -6.14 4.07 -17.66
C GLY A 105 -7.36 3.15 -17.55
N LEU A 106 -8.11 2.99 -18.64
CA LEU A 106 -9.26 2.09 -18.68
C LEU A 106 -8.83 0.61 -18.63
N ALA A 107 -7.76 0.23 -19.34
CA ALA A 107 -7.22 -1.12 -19.30
C ALA A 107 -6.76 -1.52 -17.89
N ILE A 108 -6.07 -0.62 -17.19
CA ILE A 108 -5.64 -0.84 -15.80
C ILE A 108 -6.86 -0.91 -14.87
N ALA A 109 -7.81 0.01 -15.00
CA ALA A 109 -9.02 0.00 -14.16
C ALA A 109 -9.85 -1.27 -14.36
N ILE A 110 -10.10 -1.66 -15.61
CA ILE A 110 -10.85 -2.88 -15.93
C ILE A 110 -10.08 -4.11 -15.46
N GLY A 111 -8.75 -4.18 -15.69
CA GLY A 111 -7.92 -5.30 -15.23
C GLY A 111 -7.98 -5.47 -13.70
N LEU A 112 -7.88 -4.37 -12.95
CA LEU A 112 -7.98 -4.39 -11.48
C LEU A 112 -9.37 -4.80 -11.01
N LEU A 113 -10.44 -4.25 -11.62
CA LEU A 113 -11.82 -4.59 -11.27
C LEU A 113 -12.16 -6.05 -11.62
N ALA A 114 -11.70 -6.54 -12.76
CA ALA A 114 -11.87 -7.94 -13.16
C ALA A 114 -11.14 -8.88 -12.19
N SER A 115 -9.99 -8.45 -11.65
CA SER A 115 -9.25 -9.21 -10.64
C SER A 115 -9.97 -9.31 -9.29
N ILE A 116 -11.00 -8.49 -9.01
CA ILE A 116 -11.75 -8.56 -7.76
C ILE A 116 -12.50 -9.90 -7.63
N SER A 117 -13.11 -10.38 -8.71
CA SER A 117 -13.91 -11.62 -8.69
C SER A 117 -13.08 -12.86 -8.30
N PRO A 118 -11.95 -13.17 -8.97
CA PRO A 118 -11.06 -14.26 -8.55
C PRO A 118 -10.49 -14.07 -7.13
N THR A 119 -10.25 -12.82 -6.74
CA THR A 119 -9.74 -12.50 -5.40
C THR A 119 -10.75 -12.82 -4.33
N TRP A 120 -12.05 -12.55 -4.57
CA TRP A 120 -13.12 -12.81 -3.61
C TRP A 120 -13.30 -14.31 -3.34
N ASP A 121 -13.22 -15.14 -4.38
CA ASP A 121 -13.27 -16.60 -4.26
C ASP A 121 -12.09 -17.13 -3.43
N ARG A 122 -10.89 -16.57 -3.66
CA ARG A 122 -9.70 -16.88 -2.83
C ARG A 122 -9.87 -16.37 -1.40
N PHE A 123 -10.53 -15.22 -1.20
CA PHE A 123 -10.82 -14.65 0.11
C PHE A 123 -11.75 -15.55 0.93
N MET A 124 -12.75 -16.17 0.29
CA MET A 124 -13.62 -17.17 0.92
C MET A 124 -12.86 -18.45 1.30
N VAL A 125 -11.90 -18.90 0.50
CA VAL A 125 -11.05 -20.05 0.85
C VAL A 125 -10.06 -19.71 1.96
N LEU A 126 -9.46 -18.52 1.94
CA LEU A 126 -8.54 -18.03 2.97
C LEU A 126 -9.23 -17.76 4.32
N ARG A 127 -10.54 -17.51 4.32
CA ARG A 127 -11.37 -17.43 5.54
C ARG A 127 -11.36 -18.73 6.36
N LEU A 128 -11.03 -19.87 5.76
CA LEU A 128 -10.89 -21.16 6.45
C LEU A 128 -9.48 -21.45 6.97
N LYS A 129 -8.45 -20.69 6.58
CA LYS A 129 -7.07 -20.89 7.06
C LYS A 129 -6.77 -19.90 8.20
N LYS A 130 -6.55 -20.43 9.41
CA LYS A 130 -6.07 -19.66 10.57
C LYS A 130 -4.56 -19.39 10.43
N THR A 131 -4.11 -18.20 10.82
CA THR A 131 -2.69 -17.92 11.07
C THR A 131 -2.29 -18.70 12.33
N ALA A 132 -1.30 -19.58 12.21
CA ALA A 132 -1.02 -20.59 13.23
C ALA A 132 -0.47 -20.01 14.54
N THR A 133 0.16 -18.83 14.52
CA THR A 133 0.82 -18.26 15.71
C THR A 133 0.39 -16.84 16.05
N LEU A 134 -0.11 -16.04 15.09
CA LEU A 134 -0.67 -14.71 15.38
C LEU A 134 -1.94 -14.72 16.26
N GLY A 135 -2.71 -15.82 16.21
CA GLY A 135 -3.94 -15.98 16.99
C GLY A 135 -3.72 -16.07 18.51
N ASP A 136 -2.52 -16.46 18.95
CA ASP A 136 -2.19 -16.58 20.37
C ASP A 136 -1.93 -15.21 21.03
N LEU A 137 -1.53 -14.18 20.27
CA LEU A 137 -1.19 -12.87 20.83
C LEU A 137 -2.33 -11.84 20.76
N PHE A 138 -3.14 -11.87 19.70
CA PHE A 138 -4.26 -10.94 19.49
C PHE A 138 -5.63 -11.61 19.69
N GLY A 139 -5.64 -12.90 20.07
CA GLY A 139 -6.85 -13.71 20.19
C GLY A 139 -7.49 -14.06 18.84
N ASP A 140 -8.58 -14.83 18.87
CA ASP A 140 -9.36 -15.29 17.70
C ASP A 140 -10.05 -14.14 16.91
N TRP A 141 -9.66 -12.90 17.19
CA TRP A 141 -10.24 -11.64 16.70
C TRP A 141 -9.58 -11.12 15.42
N ILE A 142 -8.28 -11.36 15.20
CA ILE A 142 -7.60 -11.02 13.94
C ILE A 142 -7.54 -12.26 13.05
N ARG A 143 -8.47 -12.37 12.09
CA ARG A 143 -8.47 -13.50 11.15
C ARG A 143 -7.56 -13.16 9.98
N MET A 144 -7.04 -14.18 9.28
CA MET A 144 -6.27 -14.02 8.02
C MET A 144 -6.99 -13.08 7.02
N ARG A 145 -8.32 -13.03 7.09
CA ARG A 145 -9.19 -12.10 6.38
C ARG A 145 -8.80 -10.63 6.56
N ASP A 146 -8.53 -10.19 7.77
CA ASP A 146 -8.30 -8.77 8.07
C ASP A 146 -6.93 -8.33 7.56
N ILE A 147 -5.95 -9.24 7.56
CA ILE A 147 -4.64 -9.05 6.94
C ILE A 147 -4.79 -8.79 5.43
N TYR A 148 -5.60 -9.59 4.73
CA TYR A 148 -5.78 -9.45 3.29
C TYR A 148 -6.83 -8.42 2.86
N MET A 149 -7.62 -7.87 3.77
CA MET A 149 -8.68 -6.89 3.43
C MET A 149 -8.11 -5.64 2.76
N ILE A 150 -6.89 -5.24 3.13
CA ILE A 150 -6.18 -4.10 2.52
C ILE A 150 -6.00 -4.25 1.01
N TYR A 151 -5.91 -5.48 0.51
CA TYR A 151 -5.78 -5.75 -0.92
C TYR A 151 -7.06 -5.37 -1.69
N ILE A 152 -8.23 -5.65 -1.12
CA ILE A 152 -9.51 -5.26 -1.72
C ILE A 152 -9.64 -3.73 -1.72
N VAL A 153 -9.27 -3.08 -0.61
CA VAL A 153 -9.23 -1.61 -0.52
C VAL A 153 -8.31 -1.04 -1.60
N PHE A 154 -7.14 -1.63 -1.79
CA PHE A 154 -6.20 -1.25 -2.84
C PHE A 154 -6.79 -1.39 -4.25
N LEU A 155 -7.42 -2.53 -4.58
CA LEU A 155 -8.05 -2.73 -5.89
C LEU A 155 -9.10 -1.65 -6.19
N PHE A 156 -9.97 -1.35 -5.21
CA PHE A 156 -10.99 -0.32 -5.37
C PHE A 156 -10.40 1.10 -5.46
N ALA A 157 -9.48 1.45 -4.55
CA ALA A 157 -8.90 2.79 -4.50
C ALA A 157 -8.14 3.12 -5.79
N VAL A 158 -7.32 2.17 -6.28
CA VAL A 158 -6.54 2.35 -7.50
C VAL A 158 -7.45 2.36 -8.73
N ALA A 159 -8.41 1.44 -8.84
CA ALA A 159 -9.37 1.46 -9.95
C ALA A 159 -10.16 2.79 -10.01
N ALA A 160 -10.64 3.29 -8.87
CA ALA A 160 -11.32 4.58 -8.78
C ALA A 160 -10.42 5.74 -9.21
N ARG A 161 -9.14 5.73 -8.80
CA ARG A 161 -8.15 6.76 -9.19
C ARG A 161 -7.91 6.78 -10.70
N TYR A 162 -7.76 5.61 -11.33
CA TYR A 162 -7.59 5.51 -12.77
C TYR A 162 -8.87 5.89 -13.54
N LEU A 163 -10.05 5.50 -13.05
CA LEU A 163 -11.32 5.96 -13.60
C LEU A 163 -11.47 7.49 -13.51
N TRP A 164 -11.07 8.09 -12.39
CA TRP A 164 -11.06 9.54 -12.24
C TRP A 164 -10.10 10.23 -13.21
N MET A 165 -8.91 9.65 -13.42
CA MET A 165 -7.95 10.14 -14.41
C MET A 165 -8.53 10.07 -15.83
N VAL A 166 -9.17 8.96 -16.20
CA VAL A 166 -9.85 8.79 -17.50
C VAL A 166 -10.97 9.82 -17.65
N TRP A 167 -11.80 10.01 -16.62
CA TRP A 167 -12.88 11.01 -16.62
C TRP A 167 -12.35 12.43 -16.78
N HIS A 168 -11.30 12.80 -16.06
CA HIS A 168 -10.66 14.10 -16.16
C HIS A 168 -10.04 14.31 -17.54
N ALA A 169 -9.34 13.31 -18.06
CA ALA A 169 -8.80 13.34 -19.42
C ALA A 169 -9.92 13.50 -20.45
N PHE A 170 -11.09 12.89 -20.26
CA PHE A 170 -12.25 13.04 -21.14
C PHE A 170 -12.90 14.42 -21.05
N ARG A 171 -13.02 15.02 -19.85
CA ARG A 171 -13.68 16.32 -19.64
C ARG A 171 -12.82 17.54 -19.93
N TYR A 172 -11.56 17.56 -19.48
CA TYR A 172 -10.72 18.78 -19.47
C TYR A 172 -9.60 18.78 -20.52
N GLY A 173 -9.30 17.62 -21.13
CA GLY A 173 -8.16 17.48 -22.02
C GLY A 173 -6.90 17.07 -21.26
N VAL A 174 -5.84 16.74 -21.99
CA VAL A 174 -4.51 16.50 -21.40
C VAL A 174 -3.80 17.84 -21.35
N GLU A 175 -3.41 18.29 -20.16
CA GLU A 175 -2.62 19.51 -19.99
C GLU A 175 -1.37 19.46 -20.89
N GLU A 176 -1.02 20.60 -21.47
CA GLU A 176 0.22 20.72 -22.23
C GLU A 176 1.40 20.44 -21.27
N PRO A 177 2.36 19.61 -21.68
CA PRO A 177 3.51 19.34 -20.83
C PRO A 177 4.29 20.65 -20.70
N VAL A 178 4.44 21.15 -19.47
CA VAL A 178 5.25 22.33 -19.20
C VAL A 178 6.67 22.02 -19.62
N LEU A 179 7.12 22.64 -20.71
CA LEU A 179 8.47 22.44 -21.22
C LEU A 179 9.47 23.02 -20.21
N PRO A 180 10.63 22.37 -19.97
CA PRO A 180 11.65 22.86 -19.02
C PRO A 180 12.15 24.29 -19.27
N THR A 181 11.87 24.84 -20.46
CA THR A 181 12.30 26.16 -20.90
C THR A 181 11.43 27.30 -20.36
N GLU A 182 10.23 27.03 -19.84
CA GLU A 182 9.35 28.08 -19.32
C GLU A 182 9.67 28.37 -17.84
N LYS A 183 10.77 29.09 -17.65
CA LYS A 183 11.17 29.68 -16.37
C LYS A 183 10.07 30.67 -15.95
N ARG A 184 9.31 30.32 -14.91
CA ARG A 184 8.31 31.22 -14.30
C ARG A 184 8.97 32.58 -14.00
N PRO A 185 8.36 33.73 -14.33
CA PRO A 185 8.83 35.01 -13.80
C PRO A 185 8.78 34.93 -12.28
N ASN A 186 9.90 35.27 -11.65
CA ASN A 186 10.04 35.32 -10.19
C ASN A 186 8.96 36.24 -9.59
N PRO A 187 8.39 35.90 -8.43
CA PRO A 187 7.56 36.84 -7.67
C PRO A 187 8.36 38.08 -7.24
#